data_AF-A0A3Q2CUG9-F1
#
_entry.id   AF-A0A3Q2CUG9-F1
#
_cell.length_a   1.000
_cell.length_b   1.000
_cell.length_c   1.000
_cell.angle_alpha   90.00
_cell.angle_beta   90.00
_cell.angle_gamma   90.00
#
_symmetry.space_group_name_H-M   'P 1'
#
loop_
_entity.id
_entity.type
_entity.pdbx_description
1 polymer ?
#
loop_
_entity_poly.entity_id
_entity_poly.type
_entity_poly.pdbx_seq_one_letter_code
_entity_poly.pdbx_strand_id
1 'polypeptide(L)'
;MVHYGHSNQLRQAKAMGDYLIVGVHTDSEISKHKGPPVFTQEERYKMVRAIKWVDEVVEGAPYVTTLGTLDKYSCNFCVHGDDITLTVDGKDTYEEVKKSGRYRECKRTQGVSTTDLVGRMLLMTKAHHSNIDSSDYQKHTDNFGKGHSPWTGVSQFLQTSQKIIQFASGQEPQPGDTIIYVAGAFDLFHIGHVDFLEVVHKLAEKPYIIVGLHFDQEVNRYKGKNYPIMNVHERTLSVLACRYVSEVVIGAPFAVTKDLLDHFKEPRRRGILRTVDSGNTLTTDAIMQRIIKNRLLFEARNKKKEAKEIAVIQAMKRQEEKTEGRPQALM
;
A
#
# COMPACT_ATOMS: atom_id res chain seq x y z
N MET A 1 -3.02 6.57 1.59
CA MET A 1 -1.77 5.98 2.09
C MET A 1 -1.45 4.82 1.19
N VAL A 2 -0.39 4.92 0.38
CA VAL A 2 0.05 3.80 -0.45
C VAL A 2 0.61 2.70 0.47
N HIS A 3 0.40 1.44 0.08
CA HIS A 3 0.93 0.25 0.74
C HIS A 3 1.09 -0.85 -0.33
N TYR A 4 1.73 -1.98 0.01
CA TYR A 4 2.05 -3.04 -0.96
C TYR A 4 0.82 -3.61 -1.70
N GLY A 5 -0.38 -3.48 -1.15
CA GLY A 5 -1.63 -3.83 -1.81
C GLY A 5 -1.93 -2.98 -3.06
N HIS A 6 -1.69 -1.67 -2.98
CA HIS A 6 -1.77 -0.78 -4.14
C HIS A 6 -0.68 -1.13 -5.15
N SER A 7 0.56 -1.37 -4.67
CA SER A 7 1.68 -1.75 -5.54
C SER A 7 1.41 -3.06 -6.30
N ASN A 8 0.81 -4.07 -5.65
CA ASN A 8 0.43 -5.33 -6.31
C ASN A 8 -0.73 -5.16 -7.29
N GLN A 9 -1.69 -4.26 -7.03
CA GLN A 9 -2.72 -3.91 -8.01
C GLN A 9 -2.09 -3.29 -9.26
N LEU A 10 -1.16 -2.35 -9.10
CA LEU A 10 -0.46 -1.73 -10.22
C LEU A 10 0.42 -2.75 -10.97
N ARG A 11 1.08 -3.68 -10.26
CA ARG A 11 1.79 -4.81 -10.88
C ARG A 11 0.86 -5.66 -11.74
N GLN A 12 -0.31 -6.03 -11.22
CA GLN A 12 -1.31 -6.81 -11.97
C GLN A 12 -1.81 -6.04 -13.19
N ALA A 13 -2.07 -4.74 -13.05
CA ALA A 13 -2.49 -3.88 -14.16
C ALA A 13 -1.42 -3.76 -15.24
N LYS A 14 -0.15 -3.51 -14.85
CA LYS A 14 0.99 -3.47 -15.78
C LYS A 14 1.18 -4.82 -16.48
N ALA A 15 0.92 -5.95 -15.84
CA ALA A 15 1.02 -7.27 -16.48
C ALA A 15 -0.04 -7.52 -17.57
N MET A 16 -1.08 -6.68 -17.68
CA MET A 16 -2.14 -6.81 -18.69
C MET A 16 -1.84 -6.01 -19.97
N GLY A 17 -0.72 -5.28 -20.03
CA GLY A 17 -0.32 -4.50 -21.20
C GLY A 17 1.14 -4.06 -21.15
N ASP A 18 1.53 -3.16 -22.04
CA ASP A 18 2.94 -2.75 -22.16
C ASP A 18 3.24 -1.42 -21.46
N TYR A 19 2.22 -0.61 -21.17
CA TYR A 19 2.34 0.72 -20.57
C TYR A 19 1.21 0.97 -19.57
N LEU A 20 1.54 1.51 -18.40
CA LEU A 20 0.63 1.77 -17.30
C LEU A 20 0.62 3.26 -16.93
N ILE A 21 -0.52 3.89 -17.20
CA ILE A 21 -0.84 5.24 -16.76
C ILE A 21 -1.71 5.17 -15.50
N VAL A 22 -1.35 5.91 -14.46
CA VAL A 22 -2.13 5.98 -13.21
C VAL A 22 -2.70 7.37 -13.00
N GLY A 23 -4.02 7.48 -13.05
CA GLY A 23 -4.74 8.71 -12.69
C GLY A 23 -4.84 8.87 -11.18
N VAL A 24 -4.48 10.05 -10.67
CA VAL A 24 -4.53 10.37 -9.23
C VAL A 24 -5.33 11.64 -9.02
N HIS A 25 -6.38 11.57 -8.19
CA HIS A 25 -7.29 12.69 -7.92
C HIS A 25 -6.63 13.84 -7.14
N THR A 26 -7.17 15.04 -7.24
CA THR A 26 -6.81 16.18 -6.36
C THR A 26 -7.35 15.99 -4.94
N ASP A 27 -6.83 16.77 -3.99
CA ASP A 27 -7.34 16.76 -2.62
C ASP A 27 -8.79 17.29 -2.53
N SER A 28 -9.12 18.28 -3.35
CA SER A 28 -10.48 18.84 -3.44
C SER A 28 -11.48 17.81 -3.97
N GLU A 29 -11.11 17.05 -5.01
CA GLU A 29 -11.97 16.04 -5.62
C GLU A 29 -12.22 14.86 -4.67
N ILE A 30 -11.19 14.45 -3.93
CA ILE A 30 -11.33 13.44 -2.87
C ILE A 30 -12.30 13.92 -1.79
N SER A 31 -12.16 15.18 -1.36
CA SER A 31 -12.92 15.75 -0.24
C SER A 31 -14.42 15.90 -0.54
N LYS A 32 -14.82 15.95 -1.82
CA LYS A 32 -16.24 15.94 -2.22
C LYS A 32 -16.92 14.59 -1.97
N HIS A 33 -16.18 13.49 -2.12
CA HIS A 33 -16.73 12.14 -2.09
C HIS A 33 -16.51 11.43 -0.75
N LYS A 34 -15.43 11.79 -0.05
CA LYS A 34 -15.03 11.22 1.25
C LYS A 34 -14.34 12.29 2.10
N GLY A 35 -13.92 11.93 3.31
CA GLY A 35 -13.11 12.81 4.14
C GLY A 35 -11.78 13.19 3.48
N PRO A 36 -11.14 14.29 3.92
CA PRO A 36 -9.89 14.77 3.33
C PRO A 36 -8.79 13.70 3.41
N PRO A 37 -7.92 13.62 2.40
CA PRO A 37 -6.83 12.66 2.40
C PRO A 37 -5.78 13.03 3.47
N VAL A 38 -5.12 12.02 4.04
CA VAL A 38 -4.03 12.20 5.03
C VAL A 38 -2.76 12.78 4.39
N PHE A 39 -2.54 12.48 3.12
CA PHE A 39 -1.40 12.93 2.33
C PHE A 39 -1.90 13.92 1.28
N THR A 40 -1.12 14.97 1.04
CA THR A 40 -1.44 15.94 -0.01
C THR A 40 -1.39 15.27 -1.38
N GLN A 41 -2.01 15.91 -2.37
CA GLN A 41 -1.97 15.40 -3.74
C GLN A 41 -0.55 15.27 -4.28
N GLU A 42 0.35 16.21 -3.98
CA GLU A 42 1.76 16.16 -4.39
C GLU A 42 2.51 14.96 -3.78
N GLU A 43 2.30 14.70 -2.49
CA GLU A 43 2.86 13.53 -1.81
C GLU A 43 2.32 12.23 -2.46
N ARG A 44 1.05 12.21 -2.87
CA ARG A 44 0.44 11.06 -3.54
C ARG A 44 0.96 10.88 -4.97
N TYR A 45 1.10 11.96 -5.75
CA TYR A 45 1.64 11.90 -7.11
C TYR A 45 3.06 11.34 -7.10
N LYS A 46 3.93 11.90 -6.25
CA LYS A 46 5.31 11.47 -6.13
C LYS A 46 5.42 10.01 -5.65
N MET A 47 4.58 9.59 -4.70
CA MET A 47 4.58 8.21 -4.20
C MET A 47 4.18 7.21 -5.29
N VAL A 48 3.17 7.52 -6.11
CA VAL A 48 2.73 6.65 -7.21
C VAL A 48 3.80 6.58 -8.30
N ARG A 49 4.44 7.71 -8.64
CA ARG A 49 5.59 7.73 -9.57
C ARG A 49 6.74 6.83 -9.09
N ALA A 50 6.97 6.72 -7.79
CA ALA A 50 8.05 5.89 -7.26
C ALA A 50 7.85 4.38 -7.46
N ILE A 51 6.64 3.93 -7.78
CA ILE A 51 6.34 2.51 -7.99
C ILE A 51 6.83 2.09 -9.37
N LYS A 52 7.62 1.00 -9.42
CA LYS A 52 8.35 0.59 -10.63
C LYS A 52 7.51 0.14 -11.82
N TRP A 53 6.26 -0.24 -11.58
CA TRP A 53 5.32 -0.65 -12.63
C TRP A 53 4.59 0.52 -13.29
N VAL A 54 4.68 1.72 -12.70
CA VAL A 54 4.00 2.92 -13.21
C VAL A 54 4.91 3.64 -14.19
N ASP A 55 4.45 3.84 -15.42
CA ASP A 55 5.21 4.59 -16.42
C ASP A 55 4.89 6.09 -16.35
N GLU A 56 3.61 6.43 -16.19
CA GLU A 56 3.13 7.82 -16.14
C GLU A 56 2.09 8.02 -15.03
N VAL A 57 2.12 9.20 -14.40
CA VAL A 57 1.09 9.64 -13.45
C VAL A 57 0.36 10.84 -14.01
N VAL A 58 -0.96 10.69 -14.16
CA VAL A 58 -1.88 11.76 -14.54
C VAL A 58 -2.42 12.42 -13.27
N GLU A 59 -2.04 13.67 -13.07
CA GLU A 59 -2.51 14.49 -11.96
C GLU A 59 -3.93 15.00 -12.21
N GLY A 60 -4.67 15.24 -11.13
CA GLY A 60 -6.04 15.76 -11.20
C GLY A 60 -7.04 14.88 -11.96
N ALA A 61 -6.86 13.56 -11.94
CA ALA A 61 -7.76 12.64 -12.63
C ALA A 61 -9.19 12.71 -12.05
N PRO A 62 -10.25 12.61 -12.88
CA PRO A 62 -11.64 12.54 -12.43
C PRO A 62 -11.88 11.41 -11.42
N TYR A 63 -12.86 11.57 -10.52
CA TYR A 63 -13.14 10.57 -9.48
C TYR A 63 -13.62 9.24 -10.05
N VAL A 64 -14.41 9.28 -11.13
CA VAL A 64 -14.93 8.09 -11.83
C VAL A 64 -14.23 7.98 -13.19
N THR A 65 -13.78 6.77 -13.53
CA THR A 65 -13.21 6.48 -14.84
C THR A 65 -14.29 6.51 -15.92
N THR A 66 -14.06 7.29 -16.97
CA THR A 66 -14.97 7.44 -18.11
C THR A 66 -14.28 7.05 -19.41
N LEU A 67 -15.05 6.74 -20.46
CA LEU A 67 -14.50 6.47 -21.79
C LEU A 67 -13.69 7.67 -22.32
N GLY A 68 -14.20 8.89 -22.13
CA GLY A 68 -13.48 10.10 -22.53
C GLY A 68 -12.12 10.27 -21.83
N THR A 69 -11.98 9.80 -20.59
CA THR A 69 -10.67 9.78 -19.92
C THR A 69 -9.73 8.75 -20.55
N LEU A 70 -10.24 7.56 -20.86
CA LEU A 70 -9.44 6.52 -21.52
C LEU A 70 -8.99 6.96 -22.91
N ASP A 71 -9.88 7.58 -23.68
CA ASP A 71 -9.60 8.06 -25.03
C ASP A 71 -8.59 9.21 -25.02
N LYS A 72 -8.74 10.15 -24.07
CA LYS A 72 -7.81 11.28 -23.89
C LYS A 72 -6.35 10.82 -23.72
N TYR A 73 -6.13 9.72 -23.00
CA TYR A 73 -4.80 9.17 -22.74
C TYR A 73 -4.48 7.94 -23.59
N SER A 74 -5.29 7.65 -24.61
CA SER A 74 -5.12 6.49 -25.50
C SER A 74 -5.00 5.15 -24.77
N CYS A 75 -5.67 5.01 -23.61
CA CYS A 75 -5.68 3.77 -22.84
C CYS A 75 -6.69 2.77 -23.42
N ASN A 76 -6.27 1.53 -23.68
CA ASN A 76 -7.19 0.52 -24.23
C ASN A 76 -8.29 0.12 -23.23
N PHE A 77 -7.96 0.02 -21.94
CA PHE A 77 -8.89 -0.36 -20.87
C PHE A 77 -8.44 0.20 -19.52
N CYS A 78 -9.34 0.21 -18.52
CA CYS A 78 -8.97 0.44 -17.13
C CYS A 78 -8.90 -0.87 -16.33
N VAL A 79 -8.13 -0.84 -15.24
CA VAL A 79 -8.02 -1.95 -14.30
C VAL A 79 -8.41 -1.46 -12.91
N HIS A 80 -9.37 -2.13 -12.28
CA HIS A 80 -9.80 -1.85 -10.92
C HIS A 80 -9.83 -3.13 -10.08
N GLY A 81 -10.00 -2.99 -8.76
CA GLY A 81 -10.24 -4.14 -7.89
C GLY A 81 -11.62 -4.75 -8.13
N ASP A 82 -11.82 -5.96 -7.62
CA ASP A 82 -13.10 -6.68 -7.54
C ASP A 82 -14.05 -6.12 -6.46
N ASP A 83 -13.87 -4.87 -6.05
CA ASP A 83 -14.70 -4.20 -5.05
C ASP A 83 -16.08 -3.86 -5.62
N ILE A 84 -17.12 -4.01 -4.78
CA ILE A 84 -18.49 -3.60 -5.11
C ILE A 84 -18.53 -2.08 -5.29
N THR A 85 -18.88 -1.64 -6.51
CA THR A 85 -18.85 -0.23 -6.91
C THR A 85 -20.22 0.24 -7.39
N LEU A 86 -21.22 0.11 -6.51
CA LEU A 86 -22.58 0.58 -6.78
C LEU A 86 -22.77 2.03 -6.30
N THR A 87 -23.50 2.82 -7.09
CA THR A 87 -24.07 4.11 -6.67
C THR A 87 -25.16 3.89 -5.62
N VAL A 88 -25.64 4.98 -5.01
CA VAL A 88 -26.75 4.93 -4.05
C VAL A 88 -28.03 4.34 -4.64
N ASP A 89 -28.18 4.43 -5.96
CA ASP A 89 -29.31 3.90 -6.73
C ASP A 89 -29.10 2.43 -7.16
N GLY A 90 -28.02 1.78 -6.69
CA GLY A 90 -27.71 0.40 -7.02
C GLY A 90 -27.13 0.19 -8.43
N LYS A 91 -26.73 1.26 -9.11
CA LYS A 91 -26.16 1.20 -10.46
C LYS A 91 -24.64 1.08 -10.40
N ASP A 92 -24.04 0.29 -11.28
CA ASP A 92 -22.58 0.17 -11.37
C ASP A 92 -21.93 1.51 -11.75
N THR A 93 -20.96 1.97 -10.96
CA THR A 93 -20.25 3.23 -11.16
C THR A 93 -19.47 3.24 -12.47
N TYR A 94 -19.06 2.06 -12.95
CA TYR A 94 -18.31 1.87 -14.19
C TYR A 94 -19.15 1.24 -15.31
N GLU A 95 -20.50 1.32 -15.23
CA GLU A 95 -21.40 0.70 -16.19
C GLU A 95 -21.02 1.02 -17.65
N GLU A 96 -20.75 2.29 -17.95
CA GLU A 96 -20.35 2.76 -19.28
C GLU A 96 -19.09 2.05 -19.78
N VAL A 97 -18.05 2.00 -18.94
CA VAL A 97 -16.76 1.41 -19.29
C VAL A 97 -16.87 -0.11 -19.42
N LYS A 98 -17.64 -0.76 -18.54
CA LYS A 98 -17.93 -2.20 -18.60
C LYS A 98 -18.67 -2.58 -19.89
N LYS A 99 -19.71 -1.82 -20.27
CA LYS A 99 -20.47 -2.05 -21.52
C LYS A 99 -19.60 -1.93 -22.78
N SER A 100 -18.58 -1.09 -22.75
CA SER A 100 -17.63 -0.95 -23.88
C SER A 100 -16.59 -2.07 -23.96
N GLY A 101 -16.55 -3.01 -23.00
CA GLY A 101 -15.53 -4.06 -22.94
C GLY A 101 -14.13 -3.57 -22.50
N ARG A 102 -14.01 -2.33 -22.03
CA ARG A 102 -12.74 -1.66 -21.64
C ARG A 102 -12.51 -1.62 -20.13
N TYR A 103 -13.13 -2.53 -19.38
CA TYR A 103 -12.92 -2.71 -17.94
C TYR A 103 -12.28 -4.08 -17.67
N ARG A 104 -11.30 -4.12 -16.77
CA ARG A 104 -10.63 -5.35 -16.31
C ARG A 104 -10.53 -5.33 -14.79
N GLU A 105 -10.53 -6.52 -14.20
CA GLU A 105 -10.45 -6.70 -12.75
C GLU A 105 -9.12 -7.33 -12.35
N CYS A 106 -8.58 -6.87 -11.22
CA CYS A 106 -7.43 -7.48 -10.56
C CYS A 106 -7.84 -8.00 -9.18
N LYS A 107 -7.14 -9.04 -8.71
CA LYS A 107 -7.45 -9.64 -7.41
C LYS A 107 -7.00 -8.73 -6.28
N ARG A 108 -7.87 -8.56 -5.28
CA ARG A 108 -7.52 -7.87 -4.04
C ARG A 108 -6.32 -8.53 -3.35
N THR A 109 -5.44 -7.70 -2.81
CA THR A 109 -4.23 -8.19 -2.12
C THR A 109 -4.57 -8.59 -0.70
N GLN A 110 -4.26 -9.83 -0.34
CA GLN A 110 -4.47 -10.37 1.00
C GLN A 110 -3.53 -9.74 2.05
N GLY A 111 -4.04 -9.57 3.27
CA GLY A 111 -3.26 -9.19 4.46
C GLY A 111 -3.04 -7.70 4.67
N VAL A 112 -3.55 -6.80 3.81
CA VAL A 112 -3.45 -5.36 4.03
C VAL A 112 -4.65 -4.58 3.51
N SER A 113 -5.09 -3.60 4.29
CA SER A 113 -5.93 -2.51 3.82
C SER A 113 -5.56 -1.22 4.54
N THR A 114 -5.95 -0.07 3.98
CA THR A 114 -5.77 1.22 4.70
C THR A 114 -6.54 1.23 6.04
N THR A 115 -7.66 0.51 6.12
CA THR A 115 -8.42 0.36 7.38
C THR A 115 -7.66 -0.43 8.42
N ASP A 116 -7.12 -1.59 8.03
CA ASP A 116 -6.26 -2.42 8.88
C ASP A 116 -5.04 -1.64 9.37
N LEU A 117 -4.28 -1.00 8.47
CA LEU A 117 -3.11 -0.22 8.86
C LEU A 117 -3.45 0.88 9.87
N VAL A 118 -4.52 1.63 9.65
CA VAL A 118 -4.94 2.65 10.63
C VAL A 118 -5.41 2.02 11.95
N GLY A 119 -6.06 0.86 11.91
CA GLY A 119 -6.36 0.06 13.10
C GLY A 119 -5.09 -0.26 13.91
N ARG A 120 -4.04 -0.78 13.26
CA ARG A 120 -2.74 -1.05 13.91
C ARG A 120 -2.12 0.20 14.54
N MET A 121 -2.28 1.35 13.89
CA MET A 121 -1.79 2.64 14.37
C MET A 121 -2.57 3.15 15.59
N LEU A 122 -3.89 2.98 15.61
CA LEU A 122 -4.75 3.49 16.68
C LEU A 122 -4.82 2.56 17.89
N LEU A 123 -4.76 1.25 17.68
CA LEU A 123 -4.89 0.24 18.74
C LEU A 123 -3.62 0.16 19.60
N MET A 124 -2.46 0.57 19.08
CA MET A 124 -1.19 0.53 19.80
C MET A 124 -0.82 -0.88 20.34
N THR A 125 -1.40 -1.94 19.78
CA THR A 125 -1.13 -3.33 20.14
C THR A 125 -0.03 -3.93 19.26
N LYS A 126 0.61 -5.01 19.72
CA LYS A 126 1.68 -5.73 19.00
C LYS A 126 1.23 -7.04 18.34
N ALA A 127 -0.09 -7.31 18.32
CA ALA A 127 -0.59 -8.61 17.86
C ALA A 127 -0.21 -8.92 16.40
N HIS A 128 -0.01 -7.90 15.56
CA HIS A 128 0.46 -8.04 14.17
C HIS A 128 1.92 -8.47 14.02
N HIS A 129 2.69 -8.53 15.10
CA HIS A 129 4.04 -9.10 15.11
C HIS A 129 4.04 -10.63 15.21
N SER A 130 2.92 -11.23 15.64
CA SER A 130 2.76 -12.67 15.80
C SER A 130 1.74 -13.21 14.79
N ASN A 131 2.09 -14.26 14.04
CA ASN A 131 1.16 -15.05 13.21
C ASN A 131 0.14 -15.86 14.06
N ILE A 132 -0.12 -15.45 15.30
CA ILE A 132 -0.97 -16.16 16.25
C ILE A 132 -2.27 -15.38 16.35
N ASP A 133 -3.38 -16.04 16.01
CA ASP A 133 -4.75 -15.55 16.23
C ASP A 133 -4.93 -15.16 17.70
N SER A 134 -4.73 -13.88 18.00
CA SER A 134 -5.02 -13.34 19.32
C SER A 134 -6.51 -13.03 19.39
N SER A 135 -7.22 -13.85 20.16
CA SER A 135 -8.67 -13.70 20.43
C SER A 135 -9.05 -12.32 20.99
N ASP A 136 -8.10 -11.60 21.61
CA ASP A 136 -8.31 -10.24 22.11
C ASP A 136 -8.36 -9.20 20.99
N TYR A 137 -7.67 -9.40 19.87
CA TYR A 137 -7.75 -8.48 18.74
C TYR A 137 -9.04 -8.69 17.93
N GLN A 138 -9.46 -9.96 17.75
CA GLN A 138 -10.73 -10.33 17.13
C GLN A 138 -11.93 -9.70 17.86
N LYS A 139 -11.95 -9.75 19.20
CA LYS A 139 -13.00 -9.13 20.01
C LYS A 139 -13.05 -7.59 19.90
N HIS A 140 -11.95 -6.94 19.55
CA HIS A 140 -11.86 -5.48 19.48
C HIS A 140 -12.04 -4.91 18.07
N THR A 141 -11.71 -5.66 17.02
CA THR A 141 -12.18 -5.36 15.66
C THR A 141 -13.70 -5.40 15.59
N ASP A 142 -14.34 -6.31 16.33
CA ASP A 142 -15.79 -6.39 16.47
C ASP A 142 -16.40 -5.20 17.25
N ASN A 143 -15.61 -4.48 18.07
CA ASN A 143 -16.06 -3.27 18.77
C ASN A 143 -15.98 -2.00 17.90
N PHE A 144 -15.19 -2.01 16.82
CA PHE A 144 -15.20 -0.92 15.82
C PHE A 144 -16.28 -1.09 14.75
N GLY A 145 -17.00 -2.21 14.75
CA GLY A 145 -18.22 -2.45 13.98
C GLY A 145 -18.80 -3.84 14.29
N LYS A 146 -20.09 -3.93 14.64
CA LYS A 146 -20.83 -5.20 14.77
C LYS A 146 -21.09 -5.84 13.39
N GLY A 147 -20.02 -6.17 12.67
CA GLY A 147 -20.07 -6.81 11.37
C GLY A 147 -18.74 -7.49 11.09
N HIS A 148 -18.75 -8.83 11.03
CA HIS A 148 -17.59 -9.59 10.58
C HIS A 148 -17.30 -9.26 9.12
N SER A 149 -16.32 -8.38 8.89
CA SER A 149 -15.61 -8.31 7.62
C SER A 149 -14.43 -9.29 7.69
N PRO A 150 -14.31 -10.25 6.76
CA PRO A 150 -13.15 -11.15 6.68
C PRO A 150 -11.80 -10.42 6.50
N TRP A 151 -11.81 -9.09 6.34
CA TRP A 151 -10.72 -8.30 5.76
C TRP A 151 -10.15 -7.24 6.72
N THR A 152 -10.61 -7.20 7.98
CA THR A 152 -10.21 -6.23 9.01
C THR A 152 -9.43 -6.85 10.18
N GLY A 153 -9.04 -8.13 10.07
CA GLY A 153 -8.18 -8.79 11.04
C GLY A 153 -6.73 -8.32 10.98
N VAL A 154 -6.03 -8.46 12.11
CA VAL A 154 -4.56 -8.36 12.27
C VAL A 154 -3.85 -8.99 11.06
N SER A 155 -2.71 -8.43 10.60
CA SER A 155 -1.87 -8.98 9.51
C SER A 155 -1.95 -10.51 9.33
N GLN A 156 -2.85 -10.99 8.48
CA GLN A 156 -2.92 -12.40 8.04
C GLN A 156 -2.01 -12.62 6.80
N PHE A 157 -0.92 -11.85 6.71
CA PHE A 157 -0.05 -11.87 5.55
C PHE A 157 0.70 -13.21 5.46
N LEU A 158 0.26 -14.07 4.54
CA LEU A 158 0.97 -15.28 4.16
C LEU A 158 2.06 -14.94 3.15
N GLN A 159 3.32 -14.90 3.60
CA GLN A 159 4.45 -14.75 2.69
C GLN A 159 4.66 -16.03 1.89
N THR A 160 4.85 -15.91 0.58
CA THR A 160 5.28 -17.01 -0.28
C THR A 160 6.47 -16.56 -1.11
N SER A 161 7.34 -17.51 -1.49
CA SER A 161 8.44 -17.23 -2.44
C SER A 161 7.91 -16.59 -3.72
N GLN A 162 6.74 -17.03 -4.20
CA GLN A 162 6.08 -16.47 -5.38
C GLN A 162 5.78 -14.96 -5.25
N LYS A 163 5.32 -14.48 -4.09
CA LYS A 163 5.07 -13.05 -3.88
C LYS A 163 6.36 -12.23 -3.90
N ILE A 164 7.44 -12.76 -3.34
CA ILE A 164 8.76 -12.12 -3.37
C ILE A 164 9.25 -12.04 -4.82
N ILE A 165 9.21 -13.15 -5.56
CA ILE A 165 9.64 -13.20 -6.97
C ILE A 165 8.85 -12.20 -7.83
N GLN A 166 7.53 -12.09 -7.62
CA GLN A 166 6.69 -11.13 -8.33
C GLN A 166 7.05 -9.66 -8.05
N PHE A 167 7.63 -9.38 -6.87
CA PHE A 167 8.04 -8.05 -6.47
C PHE A 167 9.53 -7.78 -6.69
N ALA A 168 10.39 -8.78 -6.79
CA ALA A 168 11.81 -8.62 -7.03
C ALA A 168 12.09 -8.18 -8.48
N SER A 169 13.24 -7.54 -8.71
CA SER A 169 13.76 -7.31 -10.07
C SER A 169 14.34 -8.61 -10.65
N GLY A 170 14.93 -9.46 -9.78
CA GLY A 170 15.62 -10.69 -10.15
C GLY A 170 16.95 -10.48 -10.89
N GLN A 171 17.48 -9.25 -10.90
CA GLN A 171 18.72 -8.91 -11.60
C GLN A 171 19.89 -8.91 -10.62
N GLU A 172 20.97 -9.62 -10.96
CA GLU A 172 22.23 -9.57 -10.21
C GLU A 172 23.06 -8.32 -10.60
N PRO A 173 23.94 -7.82 -9.72
CA PRO A 173 24.85 -6.73 -10.04
C PRO A 173 25.75 -7.08 -11.23
N GLN A 174 25.85 -6.17 -12.19
CA GLN A 174 26.67 -6.33 -13.39
C GLN A 174 28.02 -5.62 -13.26
N PRO A 175 29.05 -6.00 -14.04
CA PRO A 175 30.29 -5.25 -14.11
C PRO A 175 30.05 -3.78 -14.47
N GLY A 176 30.52 -2.88 -13.61
CA GLY A 176 30.32 -1.43 -13.74
C GLY A 176 29.18 -0.86 -12.88
N ASP A 177 28.38 -1.71 -12.26
CA ASP A 177 27.40 -1.26 -11.27
C ASP A 177 28.09 -0.79 -9.98
N THR A 178 27.60 0.30 -9.43
CA THR A 178 27.98 0.78 -8.11
C THR A 178 27.01 0.22 -7.08
N ILE A 179 27.46 -0.76 -6.30
CA ILE A 179 26.66 -1.38 -5.25
C ILE A 179 26.58 -0.42 -4.06
N ILE A 180 25.36 -0.03 -3.70
CA ILE A 180 25.09 0.90 -2.59
C ILE A 180 24.20 0.19 -1.57
N TYR A 181 24.66 0.14 -0.32
CA TYR A 181 23.89 -0.45 0.77
C TYR A 181 23.30 0.64 1.68
N VAL A 182 22.01 0.51 1.97
CA VAL A 182 21.29 1.34 2.95
C VAL A 182 20.52 0.42 3.89
N ALA A 183 20.35 0.79 5.16
CA ALA A 183 19.66 -0.05 6.13
C ALA A 183 18.72 0.75 7.02
N GLY A 184 17.65 0.10 7.51
CA GLY A 184 16.72 0.74 8.42
C GLY A 184 15.45 -0.07 8.68
N ALA A 185 14.49 0.60 9.32
CA ALA A 185 13.15 0.05 9.50
C ALA A 185 12.39 -0.02 8.17
N PHE A 186 12.35 1.08 7.41
CA PHE A 186 11.46 1.25 6.24
C PHE A 186 9.98 0.89 6.56
N ASP A 187 9.56 1.21 7.77
CA ASP A 187 8.20 0.98 8.26
C ASP A 187 7.22 2.03 7.71
N LEU A 188 6.02 1.58 7.33
CA LEU A 188 5.07 2.36 6.53
C LEU A 188 5.73 3.08 5.36
N PHE A 189 6.41 2.33 4.47
CA PHE A 189 7.18 2.90 3.36
C PHE A 189 6.47 4.09 2.67
N HIS A 190 7.13 5.24 2.64
CA HIS A 190 6.51 6.56 2.46
C HIS A 190 7.44 7.50 1.71
N ILE A 191 6.95 8.70 1.38
CA ILE A 191 7.66 9.61 0.49
C ILE A 191 9.03 10.06 1.01
N GLY A 192 9.21 10.21 2.33
CA GLY A 192 10.54 10.45 2.90
C GLY A 192 11.59 9.36 2.55
N HIS A 193 11.17 8.09 2.50
CA HIS A 193 12.04 6.99 2.08
C HIS A 193 12.30 7.03 0.56
N VAL A 194 11.28 7.38 -0.23
CA VAL A 194 11.41 7.56 -1.69
C VAL A 194 12.43 8.65 -2.00
N ASP A 195 12.32 9.80 -1.34
CA ASP A 195 13.21 10.95 -1.55
C ASP A 195 14.64 10.61 -1.17
N PHE A 196 14.82 9.92 -0.03
CA PHE A 196 16.11 9.37 0.37
C PHE A 196 16.70 8.43 -0.70
N LEU A 197 15.93 7.44 -1.15
CA LEU A 197 16.39 6.46 -2.16
C LEU A 197 16.66 7.11 -3.51
N GLU A 198 15.90 8.13 -3.89
CA GLU A 198 16.13 8.90 -5.11
C GLU A 198 17.47 9.66 -5.05
N VAL A 199 17.78 10.29 -3.91
CA VAL A 199 19.07 10.95 -3.71
C VAL A 199 20.21 9.92 -3.73
N VAL A 200 20.03 8.76 -3.09
CA VAL A 200 21.01 7.67 -3.11
C VAL A 200 21.24 7.15 -4.54
N HIS A 201 20.17 6.99 -5.32
CA HIS A 201 20.24 6.56 -6.72
C HIS A 201 21.04 7.53 -7.60
N LYS A 202 21.02 8.83 -7.29
CA LYS A 202 21.79 9.84 -8.03
C LYS A 202 23.29 9.85 -7.69
N LEU A 203 23.76 9.07 -6.72
CA LEU A 203 25.17 9.03 -6.34
C LEU A 203 26.07 8.28 -7.34
N ALA A 204 25.48 7.51 -8.26
CA ALA A 204 26.19 6.73 -9.26
C ALA A 204 25.45 6.74 -10.60
N GLU A 205 26.18 6.55 -11.68
CA GLU A 205 25.60 6.44 -13.03
C GLU A 205 24.81 5.13 -13.20
N LYS A 206 25.32 4.02 -12.63
CA LYS A 206 24.68 2.70 -12.60
C LYS A 206 24.54 2.21 -11.17
N PRO A 207 23.56 2.71 -10.40
CA PRO A 207 23.39 2.33 -9.01
C PRO A 207 22.73 0.94 -8.89
N TYR A 208 23.29 0.08 -8.04
CA TYR A 208 22.65 -1.14 -7.59
C TYR A 208 22.35 -1.02 -6.09
N ILE A 209 21.12 -0.67 -5.74
CA ILE A 209 20.76 -0.33 -4.36
C ILE A 209 20.22 -1.58 -3.63
N ILE A 210 20.91 -1.94 -2.55
CA ILE A 210 20.51 -3.00 -1.62
C ILE A 210 19.95 -2.35 -0.36
N VAL A 211 18.71 -2.67 -0.02
CA VAL A 211 18.05 -2.18 1.20
C VAL A 211 18.02 -3.27 2.27
N GLY A 212 18.77 -3.07 3.35
CA GLY A 212 18.73 -3.89 4.55
C GLY A 212 17.54 -3.56 5.45
N LEU A 213 16.65 -4.53 5.66
CA LEU A 213 15.51 -4.39 6.56
C LEU A 213 15.82 -5.03 7.91
N HIS A 214 15.82 -4.23 8.98
CA HIS A 214 15.97 -4.76 10.34
C HIS A 214 14.78 -5.69 10.69
N PHE A 215 15.01 -6.69 11.54
CA PHE A 215 13.96 -7.55 12.09
C PHE A 215 12.98 -6.78 12.97
N ASP A 216 11.75 -7.26 13.08
CA ASP A 216 10.68 -6.57 13.81
C ASP A 216 11.02 -6.38 15.30
N GLN A 217 11.67 -7.37 15.92
CA GLN A 217 12.13 -7.29 17.31
C GLN A 217 13.16 -6.17 17.50
N GLU A 218 14.06 -6.00 16.54
CA GLU A 218 15.09 -4.97 16.61
C GLU A 218 14.49 -3.58 16.36
N VAL A 219 13.60 -3.45 15.36
CA VAL A 219 12.85 -2.20 15.15
C VAL A 219 12.06 -1.82 16.39
N ASN A 220 11.39 -2.78 17.04
CA ASN A 220 10.69 -2.55 18.29
C ASN A 220 11.63 -2.15 19.42
N ARG A 221 12.83 -2.74 19.50
CA ARG A 221 13.82 -2.42 20.54
C ARG A 221 14.24 -0.95 20.51
N TYR A 222 14.52 -0.39 19.32
CA TYR A 222 14.97 1.01 19.23
C TYR A 222 13.85 2.04 18.99
N LYS A 223 12.68 1.65 18.45
CA LYS A 223 11.52 2.56 18.31
C LYS A 223 10.50 2.47 19.45
N GLY A 224 10.44 1.35 20.15
CA GLY A 224 9.47 1.08 21.21
C GLY A 224 8.02 0.96 20.71
N LYS A 225 7.07 1.10 21.66
CA LYS A 225 5.61 1.09 21.41
C LYS A 225 5.19 -0.15 20.62
N ASN A 226 4.29 0.01 19.65
CA ASN A 226 3.79 -1.01 18.73
C ASN A 226 4.56 -1.07 17.40
N TYR A 227 5.72 -0.42 17.30
CA TYR A 227 6.52 -0.46 16.07
C TYR A 227 7.22 -1.81 15.88
N PRO A 228 7.45 -2.26 14.64
CA PRO A 228 6.98 -1.64 13.41
C PRO A 228 5.48 -1.87 13.19
N ILE A 229 4.82 -0.99 12.45
CA ILE A 229 3.41 -1.13 12.07
C ILE A 229 3.22 -2.22 11.01
N MET A 230 4.18 -2.30 10.08
CA MET A 230 4.28 -3.37 9.10
C MET A 230 5.39 -4.34 9.51
N ASN A 231 5.10 -5.64 9.49
CA ASN A 231 6.12 -6.66 9.78
C ASN A 231 7.20 -6.70 8.68
N VAL A 232 8.27 -7.45 8.92
CA VAL A 232 9.42 -7.49 7.98
C VAL A 232 9.03 -7.95 6.58
N HIS A 233 8.05 -8.84 6.46
CA HIS A 233 7.61 -9.36 5.15
C HIS A 233 6.76 -8.34 4.38
N GLU A 234 5.86 -7.62 5.06
CA GLU A 234 5.10 -6.51 4.49
C GLU A 234 6.03 -5.37 4.06
N ARG A 235 7.05 -5.06 4.88
CA ARG A 235 8.08 -4.06 4.57
C ARG A 235 8.92 -4.48 3.36
N THR A 236 9.26 -5.76 3.25
CA THR A 236 9.96 -6.32 2.08
C THR A 236 9.21 -6.01 0.78
N LEU A 237 7.91 -6.34 0.71
CA LEU A 237 7.11 -6.04 -0.49
C LEU A 237 6.98 -4.53 -0.74
N SER A 238 6.85 -3.74 0.32
CA SER A 238 6.70 -2.29 0.20
C SER A 238 7.95 -1.63 -0.38
N VAL A 239 9.14 -2.10 0.02
CA VAL A 239 10.44 -1.59 -0.47
C VAL A 239 10.76 -2.11 -1.88
N LEU A 240 10.54 -3.39 -2.17
CA LEU A 240 10.77 -3.97 -3.51
C LEU A 240 9.91 -3.36 -4.63
N ALA A 241 8.78 -2.73 -4.27
CA ALA A 241 7.93 -2.01 -5.22
C ALA A 241 8.55 -0.69 -5.71
N CYS A 242 9.55 -0.14 -5.01
CA CYS A 242 10.17 1.12 -5.36
C CYS A 242 11.15 0.95 -6.54
N ARG A 243 11.06 1.84 -7.54
CA ARG A 243 11.89 1.78 -8.75
C ARG A 243 13.38 1.95 -8.52
N TYR A 244 13.77 2.58 -7.40
CA TYR A 244 15.17 2.81 -7.06
C TYR A 244 15.82 1.63 -6.36
N VAL A 245 15.06 0.60 -5.97
CA VAL A 245 15.57 -0.54 -5.20
C VAL A 245 15.84 -1.71 -6.14
N SER A 246 17.06 -2.24 -6.08
CA SER A 246 17.48 -3.43 -6.84
C SER A 246 17.20 -4.71 -6.05
N GLU A 247 17.56 -4.72 -4.76
CA GLU A 247 17.48 -5.91 -3.89
C GLU A 247 17.18 -5.53 -2.43
N VAL A 248 16.63 -6.49 -1.66
CA VAL A 248 16.36 -6.35 -0.23
C VAL A 248 17.04 -7.47 0.57
N VAL A 249 17.73 -7.09 1.64
CA VAL A 249 18.21 -8.04 2.67
C VAL A 249 17.18 -8.10 3.80
N ILE A 250 16.47 -9.22 3.90
CA ILE A 250 15.49 -9.47 4.96
C ILE A 250 16.25 -9.84 6.25
N GLY A 251 16.03 -9.09 7.32
CA GLY A 251 16.67 -9.38 8.61
C GLY A 251 18.12 -8.89 8.67
N ALA A 252 18.41 -7.77 8.04
CA ALA A 252 19.72 -7.14 8.09
C ALA A 252 20.14 -6.88 9.55
N PRO A 253 21.38 -7.23 9.93
CA PRO A 253 21.84 -7.07 11.29
C PRO A 253 21.93 -5.59 11.64
N PHE A 254 21.31 -5.23 12.76
CA PHE A 254 21.69 -4.03 13.49
C PHE A 254 22.97 -4.39 14.26
N ALA A 255 24.03 -3.60 14.15
CA ALA A 255 25.20 -3.84 14.99
C ALA A 255 24.80 -3.45 16.42
N VAL A 256 24.35 -4.43 17.21
CA VAL A 256 23.92 -4.24 18.59
C VAL A 256 25.16 -4.15 19.49
N THR A 257 25.84 -3.01 19.44
CA THR A 257 26.70 -2.54 20.55
C THR A 257 26.14 -1.22 21.06
N LYS A 258 26.56 -0.76 22.25
CA LYS A 258 25.94 0.37 22.97
C LYS A 258 25.92 1.71 22.20
N ASP A 259 26.66 1.84 21.10
CA ASP A 259 26.75 3.05 20.30
C ASP A 259 26.23 2.81 18.87
N LEU A 260 25.22 3.61 18.45
CA LEU A 260 24.75 3.69 17.06
C LEU A 260 25.88 4.01 16.06
N LEU A 261 26.99 4.57 16.56
CA LEU A 261 28.23 4.82 15.83
C LEU A 261 28.90 3.53 15.32
N ASP A 262 28.65 2.38 15.97
CA ASP A 262 29.28 1.10 15.64
C ASP A 262 28.74 0.47 14.38
N HIS A 263 27.44 0.66 14.09
CA HIS A 263 26.82 0.21 12.86
C HIS A 263 27.52 0.78 11.62
N PHE A 264 28.05 2.00 11.74
CA PHE A 264 28.77 2.67 10.68
C PHE A 264 30.30 2.68 10.88
N LYS A 265 30.84 2.04 11.93
CA LYS A 265 32.29 2.00 12.20
C LYS A 265 33.06 1.40 11.04
N GLU A 266 32.62 0.25 10.53
CA GLU A 266 33.34 -0.45 9.45
C GLU A 266 33.24 0.30 8.10
N PRO A 267 32.05 0.75 7.64
CA PRO A 267 31.97 1.61 6.46
C PRO A 267 32.77 2.92 6.60
N ARG A 268 32.80 3.52 7.80
CA ARG A 268 33.59 4.72 8.08
C ARG A 268 35.09 4.44 8.02
N ARG A 269 35.54 3.32 8.60
CA ARG A 269 36.95 2.86 8.56
C ARG A 269 37.42 2.63 7.13
N ARG A 270 36.54 2.12 6.26
CA ARG A 270 36.82 1.93 4.83
C ARG A 270 36.70 3.21 3.99
N GLY A 271 36.24 4.33 4.56
CA GLY A 271 36.05 5.59 3.82
C GLY A 271 34.89 5.56 2.80
N ILE A 272 33.97 4.59 2.91
CA ILE A 272 32.86 4.39 1.96
C ILE A 272 31.52 4.91 2.49
N LEU A 273 31.45 5.32 3.77
CA LEU A 273 30.25 5.89 4.36
C LEU A 273 29.97 7.27 3.76
N ARG A 274 28.76 7.45 3.23
CA ARG A 274 28.24 8.76 2.78
C ARG A 274 26.94 9.08 3.50
N THR A 275 26.84 10.29 3.99
CA THR A 275 25.58 10.84 4.51
C THR A 275 24.90 11.61 3.39
N VAL A 276 23.60 11.41 3.23
CA VAL A 276 22.78 12.15 2.27
C VAL A 276 21.62 12.81 3.01
N ASP A 277 21.18 13.96 2.49
CA ASP A 277 19.96 14.62 2.93
C ASP A 277 18.86 14.33 1.91
N SER A 278 17.73 13.78 2.37
CA SER A 278 16.57 13.54 1.51
C SER A 278 15.79 14.82 1.19
N GLY A 279 16.02 15.91 1.93
CA GLY A 279 15.21 17.12 1.88
C GLY A 279 13.78 16.92 2.42
N ASN A 280 13.50 15.77 3.05
CA ASN A 280 12.18 15.39 3.50
C ASN A 280 12.16 15.03 4.99
N THR A 281 11.31 15.73 5.74
CA THR A 281 11.18 15.57 7.20
C THR A 281 10.12 14.55 7.61
N LEU A 282 9.42 13.91 6.67
CA LEU A 282 8.37 12.96 6.95
C LEU A 282 8.92 11.66 7.54
N THR A 283 8.44 11.31 8.73
CA THR A 283 8.76 10.06 9.43
C THR A 283 7.49 9.23 9.65
N THR A 284 7.67 7.95 9.99
CA THR A 284 6.57 7.08 10.45
C THR A 284 5.77 7.74 11.58
N ASP A 285 6.44 8.34 12.56
CA ASP A 285 5.80 9.06 13.67
C ASP A 285 5.01 10.29 13.19
N ALA A 286 5.52 11.06 12.22
CA ALA A 286 4.79 12.19 11.65
C ALA A 286 3.51 11.73 10.92
N ILE A 287 3.58 10.60 10.19
CA ILE A 287 2.42 9.98 9.53
C ILE A 287 1.38 9.56 10.58
N MET A 288 1.83 8.92 11.66
CA MET A 288 0.97 8.55 12.79
C MET A 288 0.24 9.77 13.35
N GLN A 289 0.96 10.87 13.61
CA GLN A 289 0.35 12.10 14.13
C GLN A 289 -0.69 12.70 13.16
N ARG A 290 -0.41 12.70 11.85
CA ARG A 290 -1.38 13.14 10.83
C ARG A 290 -2.66 12.30 10.84
N ILE A 291 -2.54 10.99 11.10
CA ILE A 291 -3.69 10.06 11.15
C ILE A 291 -4.48 10.22 12.44
N ILE A 292 -3.78 10.32 13.58
CA ILE A 292 -4.41 10.52 14.89
C ILE A 292 -5.16 11.85 14.92
N LYS A 293 -4.59 12.93 14.38
CA LYS A 293 -5.28 14.23 14.26
C LYS A 293 -6.59 14.14 13.47
N ASN A 294 -6.64 13.23 12.50
CA ASN A 294 -7.80 13.00 11.64
C ASN A 294 -8.65 11.80 12.10
N ARG A 295 -8.40 11.24 13.29
CA ARG A 295 -9.01 10.00 13.79
C ARG A 295 -10.54 10.05 13.78
N LEU A 296 -11.14 11.12 14.31
CA LEU A 296 -12.60 11.25 14.37
C LEU A 296 -13.24 11.24 12.98
N LEU A 297 -12.60 11.90 12.00
CA LEU A 297 -13.05 11.90 10.61
C LEU A 297 -12.90 10.51 9.96
N PHE A 298 -11.83 9.79 10.31
CA PHE A 298 -11.56 8.45 9.80
C PHE A 298 -12.56 7.42 10.35
N GLU A 299 -12.83 7.43 11.66
CA GLU A 299 -13.81 6.56 12.31
C GLU A 299 -15.21 6.80 11.73
N ALA A 300 -15.62 8.07 11.57
CA ALA A 300 -16.88 8.42 10.92
C ALA A 300 -16.97 7.92 9.48
N ARG A 301 -15.86 7.99 8.72
CA ARG A 301 -15.79 7.50 7.34
C ARG A 301 -15.93 5.97 7.26
N ASN A 302 -15.25 5.24 8.13
CA ASN A 302 -15.31 3.77 8.12
C ASN A 302 -16.72 3.27 8.44
N LYS A 303 -17.39 3.86 9.44
CA LYS A 303 -18.80 3.58 9.74
C LYS A 303 -19.70 3.78 8.53
N LYS A 304 -19.51 4.86 7.75
CA LYS A 304 -20.26 5.11 6.51
C LYS A 304 -19.97 4.06 5.44
N LYS A 305 -18.71 3.63 5.29
CA LYS A 305 -18.31 2.63 4.30
C LYS A 305 -18.92 1.26 4.64
N GLU A 306 -18.79 0.82 5.89
CA GLU A 306 -19.36 -0.45 6.38
C GLU A 306 -20.88 -0.46 6.23
N ALA A 307 -21.57 0.64 6.58
CA ALA A 307 -23.01 0.74 6.39
C ALA A 307 -23.43 0.57 4.92
N LYS A 308 -22.66 1.14 3.97
CA LYS A 308 -22.89 0.95 2.54
C LYS A 308 -22.66 -0.50 2.11
N GLU A 309 -21.55 -1.12 2.51
CA GLU A 309 -21.23 -2.51 2.17
C GLU A 309 -22.32 -3.46 2.70
N ILE A 310 -22.76 -3.28 3.96
CA ILE A 310 -23.84 -4.08 4.57
C ILE A 310 -25.16 -3.87 3.83
N ALA A 311 -25.52 -2.62 3.51
CA ALA A 311 -26.75 -2.33 2.78
C ALA A 311 -26.77 -2.98 1.39
N VAL A 312 -25.63 -2.99 0.68
CA VAL A 312 -25.52 -3.67 -0.61
C VAL A 312 -25.62 -5.18 -0.46
N ILE A 313 -24.93 -5.79 0.49
CA ILE A 313 -25.02 -7.23 0.75
C ILE A 313 -26.47 -7.62 1.08
N GLN A 314 -27.18 -6.83 1.88
CA GLN A 314 -28.59 -7.06 2.19
C GLN A 314 -29.49 -6.89 0.95
N ALA A 315 -29.21 -5.92 0.08
CA ALA A 315 -29.94 -5.72 -1.16
C ALA A 315 -29.73 -6.88 -2.14
N MET A 316 -28.50 -7.39 -2.25
CA MET A 316 -28.17 -8.56 -3.07
C MET A 316 -28.86 -9.82 -2.56
N LYS A 317 -28.83 -10.08 -1.24
CA LYS A 317 -29.57 -11.20 -0.63
C LYS A 317 -31.08 -11.13 -0.90
N ARG A 318 -31.68 -9.93 -0.78
CA ARG A 318 -33.10 -9.72 -1.11
C ARG A 318 -33.42 -9.92 -2.60
N GLN A 319 -32.46 -9.71 -3.49
CA GLN A 319 -32.62 -10.01 -4.91
C GLN A 319 -32.46 -11.51 -5.20
N GLU A 320 -31.51 -12.19 -4.57
CA GLU A 320 -31.35 -13.65 -4.64
C GLU A 320 -32.61 -14.37 -4.15
N GLU A 321 -33.14 -14.00 -2.98
CA GLU A 321 -34.41 -14.55 -2.43
C GLU A 321 -35.62 -14.32 -3.36
N LYS A 322 -35.67 -13.18 -4.07
CA LYS A 322 -36.70 -12.90 -5.08
C LYS A 322 -36.52 -13.70 -6.37
N THR A 323 -35.30 -14.15 -6.66
CA THR A 323 -34.97 -14.91 -7.87
C THR A 323 -35.19 -16.41 -7.67
N GLU A 324 -34.91 -16.92 -6.46
CA GLU A 324 -35.24 -18.29 -6.04
C GLU A 324 -36.76 -18.50 -5.81
N GLY A 325 -37.50 -17.43 -5.52
CA GLY A 325 -38.95 -17.46 -5.35
C GLY A 325 -39.79 -17.47 -6.64
N ARG A 326 -39.20 -17.52 -7.84
CA ARG A 326 -39.96 -17.66 -9.10
C ARG A 326 -40.23 -19.14 -9.39
N PRO A 327 -41.50 -19.61 -9.40
CA PRO A 327 -41.81 -20.95 -9.85
C PRO A 327 -41.36 -21.09 -11.31
N GLN A 328 -40.73 -22.23 -11.66
CA GLN A 328 -40.64 -22.67 -13.05
C GLN A 328 -42.07 -22.75 -13.60
N ALA A 329 -42.48 -21.72 -14.34
CA ALA A 329 -43.66 -21.81 -15.17
C ALA A 329 -43.33 -22.80 -16.30
N LEU A 330 -43.91 -23.99 -16.21
CA LEU A 330 -43.98 -24.93 -17.32
C LEU A 330 -44.50 -24.21 -18.57
N MET A 331 -43.76 -24.33 -19.67
CA MET A 331 -44.30 -24.67 -21.00
C MET A 331 -43.25 -25.40 -21.82
#